data_AF-A0A1X0REF3-F1
#
_entry.id   AF-A0A1X0REF3-F1
#
_cell.length_a   1.000
_cell.length_b   1.000
_cell.length_c   1.000
_cell.angle_alpha   90.00
_cell.angle_beta   90.00
_cell.angle_gamma   90.00
#
_symmetry.space_group_name_H-M   'P 1'
#
loop_
_entity.id
_entity.type
_entity.pdbx_description
1 polymer ?
#
loop_
_entity_poly.entity_id
_entity_poly.type
_entity_poly.pdbx_seq_one_letter_code
_entity_poly.pdbx_strand_id
1 'polypeptide(L)' 'QDKASSSCAHRKLQELPFVKKLNTSKYRSLKESTLAAINSDKTLEITSKLRNSDKKDIDAVQAFIKTVQARIQDKT' A
#
# COMPACT_ATOMS: atom_id res chain seq x y z
N GLN A 1 12.62 -5.92 15.22
CA GLN A 1 12.43 -4.65 14.47
C GLN A 1 12.30 -4.99 12.98
N ASP A 2 11.23 -5.71 12.61
CA ASP A 2 10.99 -6.15 11.23
C ASP A 2 10.15 -5.09 10.52
N LYS A 3 10.80 -4.02 10.03
CA LYS A 3 10.11 -2.98 9.26
C LYS A 3 9.93 -3.44 7.82
N ALA A 4 8.77 -3.16 7.24
CA ALA A 4 8.50 -3.51 5.85
C ALA A 4 9.47 -2.75 4.93
N SER A 5 10.10 -3.49 4.00
CA SER A 5 10.97 -2.91 2.99
C SER A 5 10.17 -2.33 1.83
N SER A 6 10.69 -1.26 1.22
CA SER A 6 10.10 -0.63 0.02
C SER A 6 9.95 -1.61 -1.15
N SER A 7 10.82 -2.63 -1.23
CA SER A 7 10.75 -3.71 -2.22
C SER A 7 9.52 -4.61 -2.02
N CYS A 8 9.11 -4.83 -0.76
CA CYS A 8 7.90 -5.59 -0.44
C CYS A 8 6.65 -4.84 -0.93
N ALA A 9 6.55 -3.54 -0.61
CA ALA A 9 5.47 -2.68 -1.09
C ALA A 9 5.43 -2.64 -2.62
N HIS A 10 6.59 -2.50 -3.28
CA HIS A 10 6.68 -2.47 -4.75
C HIS A 10 6.14 -3.75 -5.40
N ARG A 11 6.67 -4.91 -5.00
CA ARG A 11 6.32 -6.21 -5.58
C ARG A 11 4.83 -6.51 -5.44
N LYS A 12 4.25 -6.21 -4.28
CA LYS A 12 2.84 -6.48 -4.00
C LYS A 12 1.89 -5.49 -4.65
N LEU A 13 2.24 -4.20 -4.71
CA LEU A 13 1.45 -3.23 -5.45
C LEU A 13 1.43 -3.55 -6.96
N GLN A 14 2.51 -4.11 -7.53
CA GLN A 14 2.52 -4.54 -8.93
C GLN A 14 1.55 -5.69 -9.25
N GLU A 15 1.14 -6.48 -8.25
CA GLU A 15 0.11 -7.54 -8.42
C GLU A 15 -1.30 -6.95 -8.63
N LEU A 16 -1.52 -5.67 -8.28
CA LEU A 16 -2.82 -5.02 -8.39
C LEU A 16 -3.05 -4.50 -9.83
N PRO A 17 -4.13 -4.89 -10.50
CA PRO A 17 -4.34 -4.56 -11.92
C PRO A 17 -4.49 -3.04 -12.18
N PHE A 18 -5.00 -2.27 -11.22
CA PHE A 18 -5.13 -0.81 -11.38
C PHE A 18 -3.80 -0.07 -11.28
N VAL A 19 -2.78 -0.66 -10.63
CA VAL A 19 -1.45 -0.05 -10.53
C VAL A 19 -0.82 0.14 -11.90
N LYS A 20 -1.13 -0.75 -12.85
CA LYS A 20 -0.69 -0.64 -14.25
C LYS A 20 -1.31 0.56 -14.98
N LYS A 21 -2.43 1.09 -14.49
CA LYS A 21 -3.12 2.26 -15.04
C LYS A 21 -2.64 3.58 -14.41
N LEU A 22 -1.80 3.51 -13.38
CA LEU A 22 -1.24 4.69 -12.72
C LEU A 22 -0.05 5.23 -13.51
N ASN A 23 0.08 6.55 -13.58
CA ASN A 23 1.32 7.16 -14.03
C ASN A 23 2.43 7.01 -12.97
N THR A 24 3.69 7.21 -13.37
CA THR A 24 4.87 7.03 -12.51
C THR A 24 4.79 7.85 -11.21
N SER A 25 4.28 9.07 -11.25
CA SER A 25 4.15 9.95 -10.08
C SER A 25 3.12 9.43 -9.07
N LYS A 26 1.95 9.01 -9.57
CA LYS A 26 0.89 8.38 -8.77
C LYS A 26 1.37 7.06 -8.16
N TYR A 27 2.07 6.25 -8.94
CA TYR A 27 2.61 4.98 -8.48
C TYR A 27 3.67 5.17 -7.38
N ARG A 28 4.60 6.10 -7.57
CA ARG A 28 5.61 6.44 -6.55
C ARG A 28 4.94 6.88 -5.26
N SER A 29 3.96 7.78 -5.35
CA SER A 29 3.20 8.28 -4.20
C SER A 29 2.45 7.15 -3.47
N LEU A 30 1.81 6.26 -4.21
CA LEU A 30 1.12 5.09 -3.65
C LEU A 30 2.11 4.17 -2.93
N LYS A 31 3.28 3.91 -3.51
CA LYS A 31 4.33 3.09 -2.88
C LYS A 31 4.82 3.69 -1.57
N GLU A 32 5.15 4.99 -1.57
CA GLU A 32 5.62 5.71 -0.38
C GLU A 32 4.54 5.72 0.72
N SER A 33 3.28 5.99 0.37
CA SER A 33 2.18 6.02 1.33
C SER A 33 1.86 4.64 1.90
N THR A 34 1.91 3.59 1.08
CA THR A 34 1.71 2.20 1.50
C THR A 34 2.82 1.76 2.45
N LEU A 35 4.07 2.12 2.15
CA LEU A 35 5.21 1.82 3.00
C LEU A 35 5.09 2.51 4.37
N ALA A 36 4.66 3.77 4.39
CA ALA A 36 4.44 4.51 5.63
C ALA A 36 3.31 3.90 6.47
N ALA A 37 2.20 3.50 5.84
CA ALA A 37 1.06 2.88 6.51
C ALA A 37 1.44 1.54 7.16
N ILE A 38 2.13 0.66 6.43
CA ILE A 38 2.60 -0.63 6.96
C ILE A 38 3.53 -0.43 8.16
N ASN A 39 4.49 0.50 8.06
CA ASN A 39 5.46 0.74 9.13
C ASN A 39 4.91 1.48 10.36
N SER A 40 3.74 2.12 10.25
CA SER A 40 3.11 2.87 11.35
C SER A 40 1.97 2.12 12.02
N ASP A 41 1.64 0.91 11.56
CA ASP A 41 0.44 0.16 11.98
C ASP A 41 -0.87 0.96 11.76
N LYS A 42 -0.86 1.90 10.80
CA LYS A 42 -2.01 2.74 10.48
C LYS A 42 -2.62 2.33 9.16
N THR A 43 -3.91 2.59 9.02
CA THR A 43 -4.60 2.52 7.73
C THR A 43 -4.07 3.59 6.79
N LEU A 44 -4.05 3.28 5.49
CA LEU A 44 -3.74 4.25 4.46
C LEU A 44 -4.72 5.41 4.56
N GLU A 45 -4.24 6.60 4.93
CA GLU A 45 -5.04 7.80 4.75
C GLU A 45 -5.27 7.97 3.26
N ILE A 46 -6.55 7.99 2.87
CA ILE A 46 -6.99 8.38 1.52
C ILE A 46 -6.76 9.88 1.41
N THR A 47 -5.48 10.27 1.43
CA THR A 47 -5.08 11.62 1.10
C THR A 47 -5.44 11.85 -0.36
N SER A 48 -5.67 13.11 -0.72
CA SER A 48 -6.16 13.61 -2.02
C SER A 48 -5.50 12.99 -3.27
N LYS A 49 -4.38 12.28 -3.11
CA LYS A 49 -3.61 11.56 -4.13
C LYS A 49 -4.32 10.31 -4.69
N LEU A 50 -5.15 9.62 -3.89
CA LEU A 50 -5.91 8.43 -4.32
C LEU A 50 -7.41 8.70 -4.55
N ARG A 51 -7.85 9.95 -4.34
CA ARG A 51 -9.26 10.38 -4.41
C ARG A 51 -9.94 10.10 -5.75
N ASN A 52 -9.18 10.00 -6.84
CA ASN A 52 -9.70 9.68 -8.18
C ASN A 52 -9.63 8.18 -8.52
N SER A 53 -9.30 7.31 -7.56
CA SER A 53 -9.24 5.86 -7.77
C SER A 53 -10.58 5.23 -7.43
N ASP A 54 -10.94 4.15 -8.12
CA ASP A 54 -12.16 3.41 -7.83
C ASP A 54 -12.15 2.90 -6.39
N LYS A 55 -13.31 2.88 -5.74
CA LYS A 55 -13.45 2.39 -4.36
C LYS A 55 -12.86 0.98 -4.19
N LYS A 56 -13.05 0.11 -5.19
CA LYS A 56 -12.53 -1.26 -5.19
C LYS A 56 -11.00 -1.31 -5.17
N ASP A 57 -10.34 -0.35 -5.83
CA ASP A 57 -8.88 -0.26 -5.85
C ASP A 57 -8.35 0.21 -4.49
N ILE A 58 -9.05 1.17 -3.87
CA ILE A 58 -8.75 1.64 -2.51
C ILE A 58 -8.91 0.50 -1.50
N ASP A 59 -10.02 -0.23 -1.56
CA ASP A 59 -10.30 -1.38 -0.68
C ASP A 59 -9.23 -2.47 -0.85
N ALA A 60 -8.77 -2.73 -2.08
CA ALA A 60 -7.70 -3.69 -2.36
C ALA A 60 -6.36 -3.27 -1.72
N VAL A 61 -6.00 -1.99 -1.77
CA VAL A 61 -4.78 -1.48 -1.12
C VAL A 61 -4.90 -1.54 0.41
N GLN A 62 -6.06 -1.19 0.96
CA GLN A 62 -6.28 -1.28 2.41
C GLN A 62 -6.23 -2.72 2.93
N ALA A 63 -6.85 -3.67 2.22
CA ALA A 63 -6.78 -5.09 2.53
C ALA A 63 -5.34 -5.62 2.48
N PHE A 64 -4.56 -5.16 1.49
CA PHE A 64 -3.14 -5.49 1.39
C PHE A 64 -2.34 -5.02 2.61
N ILE A 65 -2.48 -3.75 3.00
CA ILE A 65 -1.76 -3.17 4.14
C ILE A 65 -2.06 -3.95 5.43
N LYS A 66 -3.35 -4.23 5.69
CA LYS A 66 -3.76 -5.05 6.84
C LYS A 66 -3.14 -6.44 6.83
N THR A 67 -3.12 -7.10 5.67
CA THR A 67 -2.53 -8.44 5.53
C THR A 67 -1.04 -8.43 5.84
N VAL A 68 -0.31 -7.40 5.40
CA VAL A 68 1.13 -7.27 5.68
C VAL A 68 1.38 -6.94 7.14
N GLN A 69 0.61 -6.04 7.74
CA GLN A 69 0.69 -5.72 9.17
C GLN A 69 0.48 -6.97 10.02
N ALA A 70 -0.57 -7.76 9.74
CA ALA A 70 -0.84 -9.01 10.46
C ALA A 70 0.32 -10.00 10.35
N ARG A 71 0.96 -10.13 9.18
CA ARG A 71 2.14 -11.00 9.00
C ARG A 71 3.40 -10.53 9.74
N ILE A 72 3.55 -9.22 9.94
CA ILE A 72 4.66 -8.65 10.70
C ILE A 72 4.41 -8.85 12.21
N GLN A 73 3.17 -8.65 12.65
CA GLN A 73 2.75 -8.86 14.03
C GLN A 73 2.80 -10.34 14.44
N ASP A 74 2.36 -11.27 13.59
CA ASP A 74 2.39 -12.72 13.84
C ASP A 74 3.81 -13.28 14.00
N LYS A 75 4.82 -12.58 13.47
CA LYS A 75 6.24 -12.91 13.58
C LYS A 75 6.94 -12.27 14.78
N THR A 76 6.22 -11.48 15.58
CA THR A 76 6.71 -10.83 16.80
C THR A 76 6.16 -11.55 18.03
#